data_AF-A0A0G0CJR2-F1
#
_entry.id   AF-A0A0G0CJR2-F1
#
_cell.length_a   1.000
_cell.length_b   1.000
_cell.length_c   1.000
_cell.angle_alpha   90.00
_cell.angle_beta   90.00
_cell.angle_gamma   90.00
#
_symmetry.space_group_name_H-M   'P 1'
#
loop_
_entity.id
_entity.type
_entity.pdbx_description
1 polymer ?
#
loop_
_entity_poly.entity_id
_entity_poly.type
_entity_poly.pdbx_seq_one_letter_code
_entity_poly.pdbx_strand_id
1 'polypeptide(L)' 'MISNVAYVGKEYIFVPRIVGGNTENLSVSIQEGPSWMAVDENGFVVGIPTIQDIGTYRVILTVSDGTLSSDLVDYVIVE' A
#
# COMPACT_ATOMS: atom_id res chain seq x y z
N MET A 1 8.80 -13.64 -4.66
CA MET A 1 8.23 -12.37 -4.16
C MET A 1 8.55 -11.35 -5.24
N ILE A 2 7.54 -10.87 -5.97
CA ILE A 2 7.75 -9.83 -6.99
C ILE A 2 7.82 -8.51 -6.22
N SER A 3 8.93 -7.79 -6.35
CA SER A 3 9.08 -6.43 -5.79
C SER A 3 8.11 -5.49 -6.50
N ASN A 4 7.40 -4.65 -5.75
CA ASN A 4 6.60 -3.58 -6.32
C ASN A 4 7.51 -2.38 -6.65
N VAL A 5 7.51 -1.91 -7.89
CA VAL A 5 8.34 -0.79 -8.34
C VAL A 5 7.46 0.42 -8.61
N ALA A 6 7.83 1.56 -8.05
CA ALA A 6 7.22 2.87 -8.27
C ALA A 6 8.21 3.76 -9.04
N TYR A 7 7.71 4.55 -9.98
CA TYR A 7 8.55 5.42 -10.80
C TYR A 7 8.37 6.89 -10.44
N VAL A 8 9.46 7.64 -10.36
CA VAL A 8 9.43 9.07 -10.04
C VAL A 8 8.49 9.83 -10.99
N GLY A 9 7.58 10.61 -10.41
CA GLY A 9 6.60 11.41 -11.15
C GLY A 9 5.51 10.60 -11.86
N LYS A 10 5.42 9.29 -11.61
CA LYS A 10 4.33 8.43 -12.09
C LYS A 10 3.40 8.08 -10.94
N GLU A 11 2.12 7.99 -11.27
CA GLU A 11 1.14 7.46 -10.32
C GLU A 11 1.45 5.99 -10.05
N TYR A 12 1.68 5.70 -8.78
CA TYR A 12 1.74 4.36 -8.23
C TYR A 12 0.36 3.96 -7.74
N ILE A 13 -0.08 2.75 -8.10
CA ILE A 13 -1.35 2.18 -7.64
C ILE A 13 -1.07 0.74 -7.21
N PHE A 14 -1.39 0.44 -5.96
CA PHE A 14 -1.37 -0.91 -5.42
C PHE A 14 -2.76 -1.27 -4.89
N VAL A 15 -3.29 -2.36 -5.44
CA VAL A 15 -4.59 -2.92 -5.05
C VAL A 15 -4.33 -4.14 -4.17
N PRO A 16 -4.54 -4.06 -2.84
CA PRO A 16 -4.40 -5.22 -1.98
C PRO A 16 -5.41 -6.29 -2.38
N ARG A 17 -4.92 -7.51 -2.61
CA ARG A 17 -5.81 -8.65 -2.84
C ARG A 17 -6.29 -9.19 -1.51
N ILE A 18 -7.58 -9.01 -1.24
CA ILE A 18 -8.23 -9.48 -0.02
C ILE A 18 -8.89 -10.84 -0.32
N VAL A 19 -8.62 -11.85 0.49
CA VAL A 19 -9.16 -13.21 0.33
C VAL A 19 -9.87 -13.61 1.61
N GLY A 20 -11.20 -13.73 1.55
CA GLY A 20 -12.04 -13.98 2.73
C GLY A 20 -12.42 -12.70 3.49
N GLY A 21 -13.24 -12.84 4.53
CA GLY A 21 -13.77 -11.71 5.33
C GLY A 21 -15.06 -11.10 4.77
N ASN A 22 -15.65 -10.16 5.51
CA ASN A 22 -16.80 -9.40 5.04
C ASN A 22 -16.35 -8.23 4.15
N THR A 23 -16.77 -8.22 2.88
CA THR A 23 -16.37 -7.17 1.93
C THR A 23 -17.09 -5.84 2.13
N GLU A 24 -18.16 -5.79 2.94
CA GLU A 24 -18.96 -4.58 3.15
C GLU A 24 -18.28 -3.54 4.06
N ASN A 25 -17.31 -3.94 4.89
CA ASN A 25 -16.62 -3.05 5.84
C ASN A 25 -15.09 -3.18 5.74
N LEU A 26 -14.55 -3.25 4.52
CA LEU A 26 -13.10 -3.33 4.33
C LEU A 26 -12.45 -1.97 4.54
N SER A 27 -11.45 -1.94 5.42
CA SER A 27 -10.59 -0.80 5.66
C SER A 27 -9.13 -1.20 5.45
N VAL A 28 -8.38 -0.33 4.77
CA VAL A 28 -6.95 -0.49 4.54
C VAL A 28 -6.24 0.69 5.19
N SER A 29 -5.14 0.41 5.88
CA SER A 29 -4.30 1.44 6.50
C SER A 29 -2.82 1.14 6.30
N ILE A 30 -2.02 2.20 6.20
CA ILE A 30 -0.56 2.10 6.11
C ILE A 30 0.00 2.29 7.52
N GLN A 31 0.61 1.25 8.08
CA GLN A 31 1.27 1.30 9.39
C GLN A 31 2.74 1.75 9.29
N GLU A 32 3.40 1.35 8.20
CA GLU A 32 4.78 1.71 7.88
C GLU A 32 4.87 1.88 6.36
N GLY A 33 5.50 2.95 5.90
CA GLY A 33 5.65 3.22 4.47
C GLY A 33 6.20 4.62 4.20
N PRO A 34 6.56 4.92 2.95
CA PRO A 34 7.03 6.24 2.58
C PRO A 34 5.89 7.26 2.59
N SER A 35 6.21 8.54 2.86
CA SER A 35 5.21 9.61 3.03
C SER A 35 4.43 9.96 1.76
N TRP A 36 4.91 9.57 0.59
CA TRP A 36 4.21 9.79 -0.68
C TRP A 36 3.05 8.81 -0.89
N MET A 37 2.96 7.74 -0.09
CA MET A 37 1.86 6.78 -0.14
C MET A 37 0.69 7.21 0.74
N ALA A 38 -0.52 7.02 0.22
CA ALA A 38 -1.76 7.19 0.95
C ALA A 38 -2.77 6.11 0.55
N VAL A 39 -3.81 5.90 1.37
CA VAL A 39 -4.95 5.06 1.02
C VAL A 39 -6.05 5.95 0.46
N ASP A 40 -6.59 5.61 -0.72
CA ASP A 40 -7.70 6.33 -1.33
C ASP A 40 -9.07 5.90 -0.77
N GLU A 41 -10.14 6.53 -1.26
CA GLU A 41 -11.52 6.21 -0.85
C GLU A 41 -11.98 4.79 -1.22
N ASN A 42 -11.29 4.14 -2.16
CA ASN A 42 -11.56 2.77 -2.59
C ASN A 42 -10.73 1.72 -1.84
N GLY A 43 -9.84 2.15 -0.93
CA GLY A 43 -8.93 1.27 -0.20
C GLY A 43 -7.67 0.87 -0.99
N PHE A 44 -7.36 1.58 -2.08
CA PHE A 44 -6.12 1.40 -2.84
C PHE A 44 -5.00 2.22 -2.25
N VAL A 45 -3.79 1.67 -2.26
CA VAL A 45 -2.59 2.43 -1.90
C VAL A 45 -2.12 3.16 -3.14
N VAL A 46 -2.17 4.49 -3.10
CA VAL A 46 -1.84 5.38 -4.21
C VAL A 46 -0.77 6.39 -3.82
N GLY A 47 -0.09 6.96 -4.82
CA GLY A 47 0.85 8.05 -4.57
C GLY A 47 1.70 8.39 -5.79
N ILE A 48 2.45 9.49 -5.69
CA ILE A 48 3.40 9.92 -6.73
C ILE A 48 4.75 10.17 -6.04
N PRO A 49 5.73 9.25 -6.16
CA PRO A 49 7.05 9.49 -5.60
C PRO A 49 7.78 10.61 -6.35
N THR A 50 8.61 11.33 -5.61
CA THR A 50 9.51 12.35 -6.14
C THR A 50 10.93 11.81 -6.24
N ILE A 51 11.84 12.60 -6.83
CA ILE A 51 13.25 12.21 -6.92
C ILE A 51 13.93 12.09 -5.53
N GLN A 52 13.35 12.72 -4.50
CA GLN A 52 13.84 12.61 -3.12
C GLN A 52 13.45 11.28 -2.48
N ASP A 53 12.51 10.56 -3.09
CA ASP A 53 11.98 9.29 -2.59
C ASP A 53 12.65 8.07 -3.23
N ILE A 54 13.71 8.24 -4.05
CA ILE A 54 14.44 7.09 -4.63
C ILE A 54 15.05 6.23 -3.51
N GLY A 55 14.72 4.94 -3.52
CA GLY A 55 15.16 4.01 -2.48
C GLY A 55 14.29 2.77 -2.37
N THR A 56 14.57 1.94 -1.36
CA THR A 56 13.76 0.77 -1.02
C THR A 56 13.09 0.97 0.33
N TYR A 57 11.78 0.81 0.36
CA TYR A 57 10.96 1.02 1.54
C TYR A 57 10.29 -0.28 1.95
N ARG A 58 10.35 -0.59 3.24
CA ARG A 58 9.47 -1.58 3.83
C ARG A 58 8.09 -0.94 3.98
N VAL A 59 7.06 -1.66 3.56
CA VAL A 59 5.67 -1.23 3.66
C VAL A 59 4.90 -2.26 4.48
N ILE A 60 4.16 -1.80 5.48
CA ILE A 60 3.23 -2.61 6.26
C ILE A 60 1.84 -2.04 6.05
N LEU A 61 0.97 -2.84 5.46
CA LEU A 61 -0.45 -2.52 5.31
C LEU A 61 -1.26 -3.39 6.26
N THR A 62 -2.22 -2.79 6.96
CA THR A 62 -3.22 -3.54 7.74
C THR A 62 -4.54 -3.49 7.02
N VAL A 63 -5.12 -4.66 6.77
CA VAL A 63 -6.49 -4.82 6.24
C VAL A 63 -7.38 -5.29 7.38
N SER A 64 -8.53 -4.64 7.56
CA SER A 64 -9.54 -5.01 8.57
C SER A 64 -10.93 -5.05 7.96
N ASP A 65 -11.72 -6.06 8.31
CA ASP A 65 -13.15 -6.18 7.94
C ASP A 65 -14.09 -5.69 9.06
N GLY A 66 -13.53 -5.01 10.08
CA GLY A 66 -14.23 -4.56 11.28
C GLY A 66 -14.33 -5.61 12.39
N THR A 67 -14.02 -6.88 12.11
CA THR A 67 -13.99 -7.96 13.12
C THR A 67 -12.60 -8.59 13.23
N LEU A 68 -11.98 -8.86 12.09
CA LEU A 68 -10.64 -9.44 11.95
C LEU A 68 -9.74 -8.45 11.23
N SER A 69 -8.44 -8.49 11.58
CA SER A 69 -7.41 -7.75 10.87
C SER A 69 -6.24 -8.65 10.50
N SER A 70 -5.53 -8.28 9.43
CA SER A 70 -4.32 -8.95 8.97
C SER A 70 -3.33 -7.96 8.41
N ASP A 71 -2.05 -8.22 8.63
CA ASP A 71 -0.95 -7.39 8.14
C ASP A 71 -0.30 -8.00 6.90
N LEU A 72 -0.12 -7.18 5.88
CA LEU A 72 0.68 -7.46 4.70
C LEU A 72 2.00 -6.70 4.82
N VAL A 73 3.10 -7.45 4.82
CA VAL A 73 4.46 -6.88 4.76
C VAL A 73 4.98 -7.01 3.34
N ASP A 74 5.45 -5.91 2.77
CA ASP A 74 6.01 -5.84 1.42
C ASP A 74 7.20 -4.88 1.32
N TYR A 75 7.87 -4.86 0.18
CA TYR A 75 8.93 -3.91 -0.16
C TYR A 75 8.65 -3.21 -1.48
N VAL A 76 8.75 -1.88 -1.46
CA VAL A 76 8.57 -1.02 -2.63
C VAL A 76 9.90 -0.39 -3.00
N ILE A 77 10.26 -0.50 -4.27
CA ILE A 77 11.46 0.14 -4.83
C ILE A 77 11.00 1.37 -5.61
N VAL A 78 11.60 2.53 -5.34
CA VAL A 78 11.36 3.76 -6.09
C VAL A 78 12.55 4.03 -7.01
N GLU A 79 12.27 4.17 -8.30
CA GLU A 79 13.24 4.43 -9.38
C GLU A 79 12.94 5.68 -10.20
#